data_AF-A0A661JG27-F1
#
_entry.id   AF-A0A661JG27-F1
#
_cell.length_a   1.000
_cell.length_b   1.000
_cell.length_c   1.000
_cell.angle_alpha   90.00
_cell.angle_beta   90.00
_cell.angle_gamma   90.00
#
_symmetry.space_group_name_H-M   'P 1'
#
loop_
_entity.id
_entity.type
_entity.pdbx_description
1 polymer ?
#
loop_
_entity_poly.entity_id
_entity_poly.type
_entity_poly.pdbx_seq_one_letter_code
_entity_poly.pdbx_strand_id
1 'polypeptide(L)'
;MYLIEMDKKTEFILLAKKLGRIILIKITAILKISIFLGIVFWVGLFLFLNTPLLQAEGPAFNLSEKGFFGLIQEGDEFSGFKVKGKPAYYSPENLFSYINGAAELYLSHGFRSLLSVEWTRLGEQDEVIVLEIYDMGNRKNASTIYEIEKAGKKYLLPEGTESTITNNCLQFYKNSFYVRVISFFPSEGCPSILKEIAHTIEKRIGKKRIN
;
A
#
# COMPACT_ATOMS: atom_id res chain seq x y z
N MET A 1 74.32 -29.14 -44.18
CA MET A 1 73.07 -29.17 -43.39
C MET A 1 73.28 -28.23 -42.21
N TYR A 2 73.04 -26.93 -42.40
CA TYR A 2 73.33 -25.92 -41.37
C TYR A 2 72.17 -25.87 -40.37
N LEU A 3 72.33 -26.59 -39.26
CA LEU A 3 71.54 -26.37 -38.06
C LEU A 3 72.02 -25.06 -37.44
N ILE A 4 71.21 -24.01 -37.52
CA ILE A 4 71.48 -22.73 -36.87
C ILE A 4 71.35 -22.97 -35.36
N GLU A 5 72.47 -23.26 -34.70
CA GLU A 5 72.57 -23.37 -33.26
C GLU A 5 72.35 -21.97 -32.68
N MET A 6 71.11 -21.68 -32.27
CA MET A 6 70.75 -20.41 -31.66
C MET A 6 71.41 -20.31 -30.29
N ASP A 7 72.18 -19.25 -30.06
CA ASP A 7 72.78 -18.97 -28.76
C ASP A 7 71.70 -18.89 -27.65
N LYS A 8 71.98 -19.49 -26.48
CA LYS A 8 71.05 -19.58 -25.34
C LYS A 8 70.50 -18.22 -24.90
N LYS A 9 71.28 -17.15 -25.08
CA LYS A 9 70.85 -15.77 -24.82
C LYS A 9 69.69 -15.35 -25.72
N THR A 10 69.70 -15.77 -26.98
CA THR A 10 68.66 -15.45 -27.97
C THR A 10 67.37 -16.21 -27.68
N GLU A 11 67.45 -17.48 -27.30
CA GLU A 11 66.28 -18.26 -26.85
C GLU A 11 65.63 -17.65 -25.61
N PHE A 12 66.44 -17.25 -24.63
CA PHE A 12 65.93 -16.59 -23.42
C PHE A 12 65.21 -15.27 -23.72
N ILE A 13 65.77 -14.44 -24.61
CA ILE A 13 65.16 -13.18 -25.03
C ILE A 13 63.83 -13.43 -25.76
N LEU A 14 63.76 -14.47 -26.60
CA LEU A 14 62.54 -14.83 -27.32
C LEU A 14 61.45 -15.32 -26.36
N LEU A 15 61.81 -16.17 -25.39
CA LEU A 15 60.92 -16.63 -24.33
C LEU A 15 60.39 -15.48 -23.48
N ALA A 16 61.27 -14.57 -23.04
CA ALA A 16 60.88 -13.39 -22.26
C ALA A 16 59.91 -12.47 -23.02
N LYS A 17 60.15 -12.23 -24.32
CA LYS A 17 59.22 -11.46 -25.17
C LYS A 17 57.87 -12.17 -25.35
N LYS A 18 57.86 -13.50 -25.48
CA LYS A 18 56.64 -14.29 -25.62
C LYS A 18 55.82 -14.29 -24.33
N LEU A 19 56.47 -14.47 -23.17
CA LEU A 19 55.86 -14.36 -21.85
C LEU A 19 55.28 -12.97 -21.60
N GLY A 20 56.04 -11.90 -21.90
CA GLY A 20 55.59 -10.52 -21.77
C GLY A 20 54.34 -10.22 -22.61
N ARG A 21 54.28 -10.72 -23.86
CA ARG A 21 53.09 -10.61 -24.71
C ARG A 21 51.87 -11.33 -24.13
N ILE A 22 52.04 -12.54 -23.59
CA ILE A 22 50.92 -13.31 -23.00
C ILE A 22 50.37 -12.59 -21.76
N ILE A 23 51.25 -12.06 -20.90
CA ILE A 23 50.86 -11.32 -19.71
C ILE A 23 50.10 -10.04 -20.10
N LEU A 24 50.60 -9.28 -21.08
CA LEU A 24 49.95 -8.06 -21.58
C LEU A 24 48.56 -8.33 -22.15
N ILE A 25 48.39 -9.43 -22.91
CA ILE A 25 47.08 -9.84 -23.45
C ILE A 25 46.11 -10.17 -22.31
N LYS A 26 46.55 -10.91 -21.28
CA LYS A 26 45.69 -11.23 -20.13
C LYS A 26 45.26 -9.98 -19.35
N ILE A 27 46.17 -9.05 -19.10
CA ILE A 27 45.87 -7.80 -18.38
C ILE A 27 44.85 -6.96 -19.16
N THR A 28 45.04 -6.79 -20.47
CA THR A 28 44.09 -6.02 -21.30
C THR A 28 42.72 -6.69 -21.39
N ALA A 29 42.64 -8.02 -21.37
CA ALA A 29 41.37 -8.75 -21.33
C ALA A 29 40.63 -8.55 -20.00
N ILE A 30 41.32 -8.66 -18.87
CA ILE A 30 40.75 -8.43 -17.53
C ILE A 30 40.24 -6.99 -17.40
N LEU A 31 41.03 -6.01 -17.87
CA LEU A 31 40.65 -4.60 -17.81
C LEU A 31 39.37 -4.32 -18.63
N LYS A 32 39.24 -4.91 -19.83
CA LYS A 32 38.03 -4.80 -20.66
C LYS A 32 36.80 -5.42 -20.00
N ILE A 33 36.95 -6.58 -19.34
CA ILE A 33 35.87 -7.25 -18.61
C ILE A 33 35.40 -6.39 -17.43
N SER A 34 36.33 -5.83 -16.64
CA SER A 34 35.98 -4.93 -15.53
C SER A 34 35.23 -3.68 -15.98
N ILE A 35 35.64 -3.06 -17.10
CA ILE A 35 34.93 -1.92 -17.68
C ILE A 35 33.52 -2.32 -18.14
N PHE A 36 33.38 -3.47 -18.80
CA PHE A 36 32.08 -3.96 -19.26
C PHE A 36 31.12 -4.27 -18.10
N LEU A 37 31.60 -4.94 -17.05
CA LEU A 37 30.82 -5.17 -15.82
C LEU A 37 30.43 -3.87 -15.12
N GLY A 38 31.33 -2.88 -15.08
CA GLY A 38 31.04 -1.56 -14.54
C GLY A 38 29.91 -0.85 -15.27
N ILE A 39 29.88 -0.92 -16.61
CA ILE A 39 28.82 -0.32 -17.44
C ILE A 39 27.49 -1.04 -17.24
N VAL A 40 27.47 -2.39 -17.24
CA VAL A 40 26.23 -3.16 -17.00
C VAL A 40 25.68 -2.86 -15.61
N PHE A 41 26.55 -2.76 -14.61
CA PHE A 41 26.17 -2.38 -13.25
C PHE A 41 25.62 -0.95 -13.20
N TRP A 42 26.29 0.02 -13.86
CA TRP A 42 25.82 1.42 -13.90
C TRP A 42 24.50 1.59 -14.66
N VAL A 43 24.29 0.86 -15.77
CA VAL A 43 23.03 0.86 -16.51
C VAL A 43 21.92 0.22 -15.68
N GLY A 44 22.19 -0.90 -15.02
CA GLY A 44 21.24 -1.53 -14.10
C GLY A 44 20.87 -0.63 -12.93
N LEU A 45 21.86 0.03 -12.32
CA LEU A 45 21.66 0.97 -11.22
C LEU A 45 20.90 2.22 -11.68
N PHE A 46 21.21 2.76 -12.86
CA PHE A 46 20.51 3.89 -13.45
C PHE A 46 19.04 3.53 -13.75
N LEU A 47 18.77 2.34 -14.28
CA LEU A 47 17.41 1.86 -14.47
C LEU A 47 16.69 1.67 -13.13
N PHE A 48 17.35 1.12 -12.11
CA PHE A 48 16.76 0.93 -10.78
C PHE A 48 16.49 2.25 -10.04
N LEU A 49 17.36 3.25 -10.19
CA LEU A 49 17.19 4.56 -9.56
C LEU A 49 16.19 5.46 -10.31
N ASN A 50 16.02 5.26 -11.62
CA ASN A 50 15.08 6.03 -12.44
C ASN A 50 13.78 5.27 -12.74
N THR A 51 13.62 4.02 -12.29
CA THR A 51 12.29 3.43 -12.24
C THR A 51 11.47 4.28 -11.29
N PRO A 52 10.39 4.93 -11.74
CA PRO A 52 9.44 5.51 -10.80
C PRO A 52 9.04 4.36 -9.87
N LEU A 53 9.30 4.54 -8.56
CA LEU A 53 8.65 3.72 -7.55
C LEU A 53 7.19 3.72 -7.95
N LEU A 54 6.65 2.55 -8.30
CA LEU A 54 5.23 2.38 -8.43
C LEU A 54 4.64 2.61 -7.02
N GLN A 55 4.52 3.87 -6.60
CA GLN A 55 3.30 4.27 -5.94
C GLN A 55 2.25 3.96 -6.98
N ALA A 56 1.55 2.84 -6.77
CA ALA A 56 0.31 2.59 -7.45
C ALA A 56 -0.62 3.73 -7.07
N GLU A 57 -0.50 4.87 -7.77
CA GLU A 57 -1.63 5.75 -7.99
C GLU A 57 -2.58 4.91 -8.84
N GLY A 58 -3.37 4.08 -8.16
CA GLY A 58 -4.44 3.33 -8.78
C GLY A 58 -5.26 4.30 -9.63
N PRO A 59 -5.73 3.87 -10.81
CA PRO A 59 -6.48 4.75 -11.70
C PRO A 59 -7.59 5.43 -10.88
N ALA A 60 -7.70 6.76 -11.00
CA ALA A 60 -8.76 7.55 -10.39
C ALA A 60 -10.12 7.00 -10.85
N PHE A 61 -10.66 6.05 -10.10
CA PHE A 61 -11.82 5.27 -10.51
C PHE A 61 -13.10 5.98 -10.07
N ASN A 62 -13.66 6.74 -11.02
CA ASN A 62 -14.87 7.55 -10.89
C ASN A 62 -16.19 6.78 -10.64
N LEU A 63 -16.16 5.45 -10.47
CA LEU A 63 -17.38 4.64 -10.25
C LEU A 63 -17.77 4.53 -8.77
N SER A 64 -16.88 4.92 -7.86
CA SER A 64 -17.06 4.83 -6.40
C SER A 64 -17.61 6.12 -5.76
N GLU A 65 -17.29 7.30 -6.30
CA GLU A 65 -17.64 8.59 -5.68
C GLU A 65 -19.17 8.81 -5.52
N LYS A 66 -19.98 8.33 -6.46
CA LYS A 66 -21.46 8.45 -6.37
C LYS A 66 -22.04 7.70 -5.17
N GLY A 67 -21.41 6.59 -4.78
CA GLY A 67 -21.78 5.77 -3.63
C GLY A 67 -21.57 6.50 -2.31
N PHE A 68 -20.43 7.18 -2.20
CA PHE A 68 -19.92 7.75 -0.96
C PHE A 68 -20.11 9.27 -0.83
N PHE A 69 -20.73 9.91 -1.82
CA PHE A 69 -20.95 11.37 -1.83
C PHE A 69 -21.56 11.88 -0.52
N GLY A 70 -20.89 12.84 0.11
CA GLY A 70 -21.32 13.48 1.35
C GLY A 70 -21.09 12.66 2.63
N LEU A 71 -20.52 11.45 2.57
CA LEU A 71 -20.13 10.70 3.76
C LEU A 71 -18.84 11.24 4.38
N ILE A 72 -17.93 11.79 3.57
CA ILE A 72 -16.71 12.49 3.98
C ILE A 72 -16.68 13.86 3.32
N GLN A 73 -16.28 14.87 4.08
CA GLN A 73 -16.26 16.27 3.64
C GLN A 73 -14.84 16.83 3.71
N GLU A 74 -14.53 17.73 2.79
CA GLU A 74 -13.29 18.49 2.80
C GLU A 74 -13.27 19.38 4.05
N GLY A 75 -12.40 19.05 5.01
CA GLY A 75 -12.32 19.73 6.32
C GLY A 75 -12.81 18.92 7.52
N ASP A 76 -13.20 17.65 7.34
CA ASP A 76 -13.51 16.78 8.49
C ASP A 76 -12.31 16.68 9.45
N GLU A 77 -12.52 17.15 10.68
CA GLU A 77 -11.56 17.11 11.78
C GLU A 77 -12.24 16.54 13.03
N PHE A 78 -11.56 15.64 13.72
CA PHE A 78 -12.10 14.93 14.89
C PHE A 78 -11.09 15.00 16.03
N SER A 79 -11.42 15.69 17.12
CA SER A 79 -10.55 15.78 18.31
C SER A 79 -9.05 16.04 18.00
N GLY A 80 -8.78 16.94 17.04
CA GLY A 80 -7.42 17.33 16.60
C GLY A 80 -6.80 16.44 15.52
N PHE A 81 -7.51 15.42 15.04
CA PHE A 81 -7.12 14.58 13.92
C PHE A 81 -7.63 15.18 12.61
N LYS A 82 -6.71 15.36 11.65
CA LYS A 82 -7.00 15.92 10.33
C LYS A 82 -6.80 14.88 9.25
N VAL A 83 -7.58 14.98 8.17
CA VAL A 83 -7.49 14.08 7.03
C VAL A 83 -6.04 14.07 6.52
N LYS A 84 -5.49 12.88 6.38
CA LYS A 84 -4.16 12.63 5.85
C LYS A 84 -4.29 12.23 4.38
N GLY A 85 -3.81 13.09 3.49
CA GLY A 85 -3.86 12.85 2.05
C GLY A 85 -5.28 12.89 1.49
N LYS A 86 -5.51 12.16 0.39
CA LYS A 86 -6.83 12.05 -0.25
C LYS A 86 -7.48 10.73 0.14
N PRO A 87 -8.83 10.67 0.22
CA PRO A 87 -9.54 9.40 0.32
C PRO A 87 -9.12 8.39 -0.74
N ALA A 88 -8.90 7.14 -0.34
CA ALA A 88 -8.59 6.03 -1.22
C ALA A 88 -9.86 5.24 -1.55
N TYR A 89 -9.97 4.77 -2.79
CA TYR A 89 -11.12 3.99 -3.25
C TYR A 89 -10.68 2.66 -3.84
N TYR A 90 -11.39 1.60 -3.48
CA TYR A 90 -11.17 0.26 -3.98
C TYR A 90 -12.43 -0.30 -4.63
N SER A 91 -12.20 -1.07 -5.68
CA SER A 91 -13.16 -1.75 -6.55
C SER A 91 -12.97 -3.26 -6.42
N PRO A 92 -13.89 -4.08 -6.92
CA PRO A 92 -13.74 -5.53 -6.86
C PRO A 92 -12.41 -6.02 -7.47
N GLU A 93 -11.91 -5.32 -8.49
CA GLU A 93 -10.70 -5.66 -9.22
C GLU A 93 -9.41 -5.42 -8.43
N ASN A 94 -9.41 -4.48 -7.48
CA ASN A 94 -8.21 -4.08 -6.74
C ASN A 94 -8.32 -4.23 -5.21
N LEU A 95 -9.43 -4.74 -4.68
CA LEU A 95 -9.60 -4.97 -3.24
C LEU A 95 -8.53 -5.91 -2.65
N PHE A 96 -8.09 -6.91 -3.42
CA PHE A 96 -7.01 -7.81 -3.00
C PHE A 96 -5.70 -7.07 -2.71
N SER A 97 -5.42 -5.96 -3.41
CA SER A 97 -4.23 -5.15 -3.13
C SER A 97 -4.29 -4.44 -1.78
N TYR A 98 -5.50 -4.26 -1.22
CA TYR A 98 -5.73 -3.60 0.06
C TYR A 98 -5.76 -4.59 1.24
N ILE A 99 -6.59 -5.63 1.15
CA ILE A 99 -6.84 -6.56 2.27
C ILE A 99 -6.42 -8.01 1.99
N ASN A 100 -5.68 -8.26 0.90
CA ASN A 100 -5.14 -9.57 0.53
C ASN A 100 -6.21 -10.67 0.61
N GLY A 101 -5.92 -11.80 1.28
CA GLY A 101 -6.82 -12.95 1.39
C GLY A 101 -8.16 -12.65 2.05
N ALA A 102 -8.28 -11.57 2.84
CA ALA A 102 -9.57 -11.18 3.41
C ALA A 102 -10.54 -10.66 2.34
N ALA A 103 -10.08 -10.24 1.16
CA ALA A 103 -10.94 -9.74 0.09
C ALA A 103 -11.98 -10.77 -0.38
N GLU A 104 -11.65 -12.06 -0.36
CA GLU A 104 -12.54 -13.13 -0.85
C GLU A 104 -13.87 -13.16 -0.07
N LEU A 105 -13.83 -12.91 1.24
CA LEU A 105 -15.02 -12.83 2.08
C LEU A 105 -15.97 -11.72 1.60
N TYR A 106 -15.44 -10.53 1.30
CA TYR A 106 -16.24 -9.39 0.89
C TYR A 106 -16.77 -9.56 -0.53
N LEU A 107 -15.93 -10.02 -1.46
CA LEU A 107 -16.29 -10.25 -2.86
C LEU A 107 -17.39 -11.30 -3.00
N SER A 108 -17.29 -12.41 -2.28
CA SER A 108 -18.32 -13.47 -2.28
C SER A 108 -19.66 -13.04 -1.67
N HIS A 109 -19.68 -11.92 -0.94
CA HIS A 109 -20.88 -11.35 -0.31
C HIS A 109 -21.35 -10.05 -0.97
N GLY A 110 -21.04 -9.84 -2.26
CA GLY A 110 -21.63 -8.77 -3.06
C GLY A 110 -21.03 -7.38 -2.81
N PHE A 111 -19.78 -7.32 -2.39
CA PHE A 111 -18.97 -6.11 -2.36
C PHE A 111 -19.05 -5.34 -3.69
N ARG A 112 -19.22 -4.01 -3.61
CA ARG A 112 -19.22 -3.10 -4.77
C ARG A 112 -18.04 -2.15 -4.76
N SER A 113 -17.73 -1.58 -3.60
CA SER A 113 -16.65 -0.61 -3.47
C SER A 113 -16.29 -0.38 -2.01
N LEU A 114 -15.07 0.11 -1.76
CA LEU A 114 -14.59 0.55 -0.47
C LEU A 114 -14.07 1.99 -0.58
N LEU A 115 -14.40 2.81 0.42
CA LEU A 115 -13.77 4.10 0.71
C LEU A 115 -12.92 3.94 1.98
N SER A 116 -11.63 4.26 1.89
CA SER A 116 -10.71 4.31 3.03
C SER A 116 -10.20 5.74 3.23
N VAL A 117 -10.26 6.24 4.47
CA VAL A 117 -9.80 7.57 4.85
C VAL A 117 -8.93 7.47 6.09
N GLU A 118 -7.75 8.08 6.02
CA GLU A 118 -6.84 8.19 7.16
C GLU A 118 -6.93 9.59 7.78
N TRP A 119 -6.92 9.67 9.11
CA TRP A 119 -6.59 10.90 9.82
C TRP A 119 -5.34 10.72 10.67
N THR A 120 -4.61 11.82 10.86
CA THR A 120 -3.47 11.89 11.77
C THR A 120 -3.53 13.14 12.63
N ARG A 121 -2.96 13.08 13.82
CA ARG A 121 -2.84 14.24 14.71
C ARG A 121 -1.63 15.08 14.32
N LEU A 122 -1.80 16.40 14.32
CA LEU A 122 -0.71 17.34 14.06
C LEU A 122 0.43 17.14 15.07
N GLY A 123 1.63 16.85 14.58
CA GLY A 123 2.83 16.64 15.40
C GLY A 123 3.07 15.19 15.83
N GLU A 124 2.10 14.28 15.63
CA GLU A 124 2.17 12.87 16.03
C GLU A 124 1.78 11.97 14.85
N GLN A 125 2.70 11.79 13.90
CA GLN A 125 2.45 11.04 12.66
C GLN A 125 2.13 9.55 12.90
N ASP A 126 2.47 9.03 14.07
CA ASP A 126 2.23 7.64 14.47
C ASP A 126 0.81 7.42 15.02
N GLU A 127 0.08 8.48 15.37
CA GLU A 127 -1.34 8.39 15.74
C GLU A 127 -2.19 8.42 14.48
N VAL A 128 -2.54 7.24 13.97
CA VAL A 128 -3.35 7.06 12.76
C VAL A 128 -4.70 6.43 13.08
N ILE A 129 -5.76 7.04 12.56
CA ILE A 129 -7.11 6.47 12.53
C ILE A 129 -7.50 6.22 11.09
N VAL A 130 -8.05 5.05 10.81
CA VAL A 130 -8.53 4.65 9.50
C VAL A 130 -10.03 4.39 9.57
N LEU A 131 -10.79 5.07 8.72
CA LEU A 131 -12.19 4.76 8.44
C LEU A 131 -12.26 3.95 7.16
N GLU A 132 -13.00 2.84 7.23
CA GLU A 132 -13.34 2.02 6.07
C GLU A 132 -14.85 1.96 5.93
N ILE A 133 -15.36 2.33 4.76
CA ILE A 133 -16.79 2.24 4.40
C ILE A 133 -16.91 1.31 3.19
N TYR A 134 -17.45 0.11 3.41
CA TYR A 134 -17.71 -0.89 2.39
C TYR A 134 -19.16 -0.76 1.89
N ASP A 135 -19.36 -0.52 0.60
CA ASP A 135 -20.68 -0.71 -0.03
C ASP A 135 -20.86 -2.18 -0.39
N MET A 136 -21.71 -2.87 0.37
CA MET A 136 -22.04 -4.29 0.16
C MET A 136 -23.26 -4.47 -0.76
N GLY A 137 -23.71 -3.38 -1.38
CA GLY A 137 -24.76 -3.35 -2.40
C GLY A 137 -26.19 -3.49 -1.88
N ASN A 138 -26.39 -4.14 -0.74
CA ASN A 138 -27.67 -4.21 -0.04
C ASN A 138 -27.48 -4.44 1.47
N ARG A 139 -28.58 -4.28 2.23
CA ARG A 139 -28.57 -4.42 3.69
C ARG A 139 -28.24 -5.83 4.18
N LYS A 140 -28.72 -6.86 3.49
CA LYS A 140 -28.49 -8.26 3.87
C LYS A 140 -26.98 -8.55 3.85
N ASN A 141 -26.32 -8.22 2.75
CA ASN A 141 -24.89 -8.40 2.58
C ASN A 141 -24.07 -7.61 3.62
N ALA A 142 -24.41 -6.34 3.85
CA ALA A 142 -23.74 -5.51 4.87
C ALA A 142 -23.88 -6.10 6.28
N SER A 143 -25.09 -6.54 6.64
CA SER A 143 -25.33 -7.18 7.94
C SER A 143 -24.58 -8.51 8.06
N THR A 144 -24.49 -9.31 7.00
CA THR A 144 -23.75 -10.57 7.01
C THR A 144 -22.27 -10.35 7.31
N ILE A 145 -21.62 -9.41 6.62
CA ILE A 145 -20.21 -9.07 6.87
C ILE A 145 -20.04 -8.56 8.31
N TYR A 146 -20.91 -7.67 8.77
CA TYR A 146 -20.87 -7.21 10.15
C TYR A 146 -20.97 -8.35 11.17
N GLU A 147 -21.90 -9.29 10.99
CA GLU A 147 -22.07 -10.42 11.90
C GLU A 147 -20.85 -11.34 11.94
N ILE A 148 -20.14 -11.49 10.82
CA ILE A 148 -18.91 -12.30 10.71
C ILE A 148 -17.72 -11.59 11.37
N GLU A 149 -17.56 -10.29 11.11
CA GLU A 149 -16.36 -9.52 11.48
C GLU A 149 -16.46 -8.84 12.85
N LYS A 150 -17.66 -8.67 13.41
CA LYS A 150 -17.85 -7.87 14.64
C LYS A 150 -17.06 -8.47 15.79
N ALA A 151 -16.34 -7.60 16.50
CA ALA A 151 -15.62 -7.95 17.71
C ALA A 151 -15.90 -6.93 18.82
N GLY A 152 -15.72 -7.39 20.07
CA GLY A 152 -15.84 -6.52 21.25
C GLY A 152 -17.24 -6.47 21.85
N LYS A 153 -17.51 -5.40 22.59
CA LYS A 153 -18.76 -5.22 23.34
C LYS A 153 -19.79 -4.55 22.45
N LYS A 154 -21.08 -4.90 22.65
CA LYS A 154 -22.18 -4.17 22.01
C LYS A 154 -22.16 -2.71 22.43
N TYR A 155 -22.38 -1.83 21.46
CA TYR A 155 -22.52 -0.40 21.63
C TYR A 155 -23.67 0.08 20.73
N LEU A 156 -24.49 1.00 21.24
CA LEU A 156 -25.55 1.62 20.45
C LEU A 156 -25.08 3.02 20.07
N LEU A 157 -24.97 3.26 18.77
CA LEU A 157 -24.66 4.59 18.28
C LEU A 157 -25.84 5.55 18.52
N PRO A 158 -25.63 6.87 18.58
CA PRO A 158 -26.68 7.82 18.98
C PRO A 158 -27.92 7.84 18.08
N GLU A 159 -27.85 7.49 16.79
CA GLU A 159 -29.04 7.36 15.93
C GLU A 159 -29.71 5.96 16.04
N GLY A 160 -29.30 5.15 17.01
CA GLY A 160 -29.88 3.84 17.30
C GLY A 160 -29.30 2.67 16.48
N THR A 161 -28.20 2.88 15.75
CA THR A 161 -27.56 1.80 15.00
C THR A 161 -26.79 0.86 15.93
N GLU A 162 -27.07 -0.45 15.83
CA GLU A 162 -26.29 -1.47 16.55
C GLU A 162 -24.84 -1.49 16.02
N SER A 163 -23.90 -1.52 16.96
CA SER A 163 -22.47 -1.54 16.69
C SER A 163 -21.73 -2.37 17.73
N THR A 164 -20.45 -2.65 17.47
CA THR A 164 -19.53 -3.19 18.46
C THR A 164 -18.30 -2.30 18.61
N ILE A 165 -17.69 -2.33 19.79
CA ILE A 165 -16.49 -1.56 20.10
C ILE A 165 -15.48 -2.40 20.89
N THR A 166 -14.22 -2.33 20.47
CA THR A 166 -13.03 -2.79 21.21
C THR A 166 -12.22 -1.57 21.66
N ASN A 167 -11.02 -1.76 22.19
CA ASN A 167 -10.16 -0.64 22.57
C ASN A 167 -9.66 0.19 21.37
N ASN A 168 -9.69 -0.37 20.15
CA ASN A 168 -9.09 0.23 18.96
C ASN A 168 -9.94 0.09 17.69
N CYS A 169 -11.16 -0.46 17.77
CA CYS A 169 -12.01 -0.65 16.61
C CYS A 169 -13.48 -0.43 16.99
N LEU A 170 -14.23 0.32 16.17
CA LEU A 170 -15.68 0.42 16.24
C LEU A 170 -16.26 -0.03 14.89
N GLN A 171 -17.19 -0.97 14.91
CA GLN A 171 -17.78 -1.57 13.72
C GLN A 171 -19.30 -1.43 13.76
N PHE A 172 -19.94 -1.11 12.64
CA PHE A 172 -21.39 -1.11 12.51
C PHE A 172 -21.82 -1.36 11.05
N TYR A 173 -23.12 -1.57 10.83
CA TYR A 173 -23.68 -1.54 9.48
C TYR A 173 -24.96 -0.69 9.44
N LYS A 174 -25.21 -0.02 8.32
CA LYS A 174 -26.42 0.77 8.09
C LYS A 174 -26.71 0.84 6.60
N ASN A 175 -27.96 0.60 6.21
CA ASN A 175 -28.35 0.46 4.79
C ASN A 175 -27.47 -0.59 4.10
N SER A 176 -26.86 -0.29 2.95
CA SER A 176 -25.94 -1.20 2.25
C SER A 176 -24.48 -1.10 2.73
N PHE A 177 -24.20 -0.26 3.73
CA PHE A 177 -22.83 -0.01 4.16
C PHE A 177 -22.45 -0.82 5.40
N TYR A 178 -21.27 -1.41 5.36
CA TYR A 178 -20.54 -1.90 6.52
C TYR A 178 -19.38 -0.93 6.80
N VAL A 179 -19.22 -0.53 8.07
CA VAL A 179 -18.30 0.55 8.46
C VAL A 179 -17.42 0.10 9.60
N ARG A 180 -16.13 0.45 9.51
CA ARG A 180 -15.13 0.24 10.55
C ARG A 180 -14.35 1.53 10.79
N VAL A 181 -14.14 1.87 12.05
CA VAL A 181 -13.20 2.92 12.46
C VAL A 181 -12.12 2.24 13.30
N ILE A 182 -10.88 2.28 12.85
CA ILE A 182 -9.76 1.56 13.42
C ILE A 182 -8.71 2.58 13.87
N SER A 183 -8.19 2.42 15.07
CA SER A 183 -7.02 3.15 15.53
C SER A 183 -5.80 2.22 15.57
N PHE A 184 -4.67 2.75 15.12
CA PHE A 184 -3.37 2.08 15.13
C PHE A 184 -2.47 2.50 16.30
N PHE A 185 -3.02 3.24 17.27
CA PHE A 185 -2.30 3.65 18.47
C PHE A 185 -3.11 3.33 19.74
N PRO A 186 -2.44 2.84 20.81
CA PRO A 186 -3.09 2.64 22.10
C PRO A 186 -3.14 3.97 22.88
N SER A 187 -4.35 4.43 23.23
CA SER A 187 -4.53 5.55 24.16
C SER A 187 -5.86 5.46 24.90
N GLU A 188 -5.94 6.08 26.09
CA GLU A 188 -7.19 6.11 26.88
C GLU A 188 -8.31 6.90 26.17
N GLY A 189 -7.97 7.86 25.32
CA GLY A 189 -8.92 8.65 24.52
C GLY A 189 -9.43 7.95 23.26
N CYS A 190 -8.84 6.81 22.90
CA CYS A 190 -9.09 6.13 21.63
C CYS A 190 -10.57 5.74 21.44
N PRO A 191 -11.29 5.14 22.42
CA PRO A 191 -12.71 4.82 22.24
C PRO A 191 -13.61 6.04 22.01
N SER A 192 -13.23 7.23 22.46
CA SER A 192 -14.04 8.44 22.31
C SER A 192 -14.02 8.96 20.87
N ILE A 193 -12.83 9.02 20.25
CA ILE A 193 -12.70 9.46 18.86
C ILE A 193 -13.32 8.45 17.88
N LEU A 194 -13.21 7.15 18.15
CA LEU A 194 -13.88 6.13 17.34
C LEU A 194 -15.42 6.33 17.33
N LYS A 195 -16.00 6.66 18.49
CA LYS A 195 -17.44 6.95 18.61
C LYS A 195 -17.82 8.25 17.90
N GLU A 196 -17.00 9.28 18.00
CA GLU A 196 -17.21 10.59 17.34
C GLU A 196 -17.29 10.42 15.81
N ILE A 197 -16.30 9.72 15.24
CA ILE A 197 -16.26 9.43 13.79
C ILE A 197 -17.45 8.55 13.41
N ALA A 198 -17.67 7.43 14.11
CA ALA A 198 -18.74 6.50 13.79
C ALA A 198 -20.13 7.16 13.83
N HIS A 199 -20.41 7.99 14.84
CA HIS A 199 -21.68 8.73 14.91
C HIS A 199 -21.83 9.72 13.75
N THR A 200 -20.75 10.42 13.37
CA THR A 200 -20.77 11.33 12.23
C THR A 200 -21.13 10.61 10.94
N ILE A 201 -20.52 9.45 10.68
CA ILE A 201 -20.80 8.62 9.51
C ILE A 201 -22.21 8.03 9.57
N GLU A 202 -22.65 7.55 10.73
CA GLU A 202 -24.01 7.03 10.96
C GLU A 202 -25.08 8.05 10.55
N LYS A 203 -24.90 9.31 10.96
CA LYS A 203 -25.81 10.42 10.64
C LYS A 203 -25.82 10.72 9.14
N ARG A 204 -24.67 10.65 8.47
CA ARG A 204 -24.52 10.92 7.04
C ARG A 204 -25.13 9.82 6.16
N ILE A 205 -25.00 8.54 6.53
CA ILE A 205 -25.64 7.42 5.83
C ILE A 205 -27.18 7.51 5.91
N GLY A 206 -27.72 8.09 7.00
CA GLY A 206 -29.17 8.24 7.22
C GLY A 206 -29.83 9.39 6.46
N LYS A 207 -29.06 10.34 5.89
CA LYS A 207 -29.63 11.44 5.11
C LYS A 207 -30.05 10.91 3.73
N LYS A 208 -31.36 10.95 3.45
CA LYS A 208 -31.96 10.55 2.18
C LYS A 208 -31.26 11.30 1.03
N ARG A 209 -30.76 10.57 0.02
CA ARG A 209 -30.29 11.17 -1.24
C ARG A 209 -31.48 11.91 -1.86
N ILE A 210 -31.46 13.24 -1.78
CA ILE A 210 -32.35 14.06 -2.58
C ILE A 210 -31.73 14.04 -3.97
N ASN A 211 -32.28 13.22 -4.85
CA ASN A 211 -32.01 13.30 -6.28
C ASN A 211 -32.60 14.59 -6.85
#